data_AF-A0A1I1YGB2-F1
#
_entry.id   AF-A0A1I1YGB2-F1
#
_cell.length_a   1.000
_cell.length_b   1.000
_cell.length_c   1.000
_cell.angle_alpha   90.00
_cell.angle_beta   90.00
_cell.angle_gamma   90.00
#
_symmetry.space_group_name_H-M   'P 1'
#
loop_
_entity.id
_entity.type
_entity.pdbx_description
1 polymer ?
#
loop_
_entity_poly.entity_id
_entity_poly.type
_entity_poly.pdbx_seq_one_letter_code
_entity_poly.pdbx_strand_id
1 'polypeptide(L)'
;MGFFDSIFGKKKEEKKPEEKRICPVCGNSFTGRGMDVHDGIICMDCWELVLDDFEMGRMDEDKDFYIDPIKAAVLAKKGEIAADKAAKAEKPKVCPICGGKMPKLLTVEVKDGYICDECFHTFNELEENGETDKALEDTTLKELSALIARADKQKAAKEQRKEQDACPVCGADVSEKSTGSLWGDIKRSVKDEIPKFVVLKDNQKICTECADKVRLLYPVQYSRKYVGDGEYEDVYNDTLNTITLAEYKQALADVKTKRKELEEQYGSCEAVLSVSSTHESKRNGKTEYQISGMILYGKASKGDMIQVAQNGSGNLMRIKWLQQPNGEAADSVGEGYYAIVTVAENTSCIHPGDTLIIV
;
A
#
# COMPACT_ATOMS: atom_id res chain seq x y z
N MET A 1 64.97 -26.11 -15.22
CA MET A 1 64.18 -26.51 -14.04
C MET A 1 62.73 -26.49 -14.48
N GLY A 2 62.09 -27.57 -14.93
CA GLY A 2 62.20 -28.97 -14.54
C GLY A 2 61.07 -29.29 -13.54
N PHE A 3 60.33 -30.38 -13.81
CA PHE A 3 59.26 -31.02 -13.01
C PHE A 3 57.80 -30.69 -13.37
N PHE A 4 57.26 -31.33 -14.42
CA PHE A 4 56.34 -32.48 -14.29
C PHE A 4 55.84 -32.86 -15.68
N ASP A 5 56.64 -33.66 -16.38
CA ASP A 5 56.11 -34.60 -17.36
C ASP A 5 55.69 -35.87 -16.61
N SER A 6 54.64 -36.50 -17.13
CA SER A 6 54.24 -37.90 -16.93
C SER A 6 53.01 -38.16 -16.06
N ILE A 7 52.25 -39.16 -16.51
CA ILE A 7 51.00 -39.72 -16.00
C ILE A 7 49.74 -39.01 -16.51
N PHE A 8 49.40 -39.19 -17.79
CA PHE A 8 48.07 -39.62 -18.25
C PHE A 8 48.15 -39.85 -19.76
N GLY A 9 48.66 -41.03 -20.13
CA GLY A 9 48.50 -41.55 -21.47
C GLY A 9 47.01 -41.75 -21.76
N LYS A 10 46.36 -40.75 -22.36
CA LYS A 10 45.06 -40.93 -23.00
C LYS A 10 45.27 -41.86 -24.19
N LYS A 11 45.06 -43.16 -23.97
CA LYS A 11 44.66 -44.05 -25.06
C LYS A 11 43.42 -43.40 -25.68
N LYS A 12 43.53 -42.94 -26.93
CA LYS A 12 42.37 -42.72 -27.78
C LYS A 12 41.66 -44.07 -27.87
N GLU A 13 40.58 -44.25 -27.12
CA GLU A 13 39.61 -45.28 -27.45
C GLU A 13 39.05 -44.90 -28.81
N GLU A 14 39.43 -45.69 -29.82
CA GLU A 14 38.71 -45.73 -31.08
C GLU A 14 37.24 -46.00 -30.75
N LYS A 15 36.37 -44.99 -30.94
CA LYS A 15 34.92 -45.19 -30.88
C LYS A 15 34.59 -46.25 -31.92
N LYS A 16 34.28 -47.47 -31.46
CA LYS A 16 33.61 -48.48 -32.29
C LYS A 16 32.43 -47.80 -32.99
N PRO A 17 32.23 -48.04 -34.29
CA PRO A 17 31.05 -47.52 -34.98
C PRO A 17 29.79 -47.96 -34.22
N GLU A 18 28.93 -47.00 -33.85
CA GLU A 18 27.68 -47.28 -33.15
C GLU A 18 26.84 -48.21 -34.03
N GLU A 19 26.69 -49.44 -33.56
CA GLU A 19 25.96 -50.49 -34.26
C GLU A 19 24.49 -50.07 -34.34
N LYS A 20 23.98 -49.91 -35.57
CA LYS A 20 22.59 -49.50 -35.82
C LYS A 20 21.67 -50.66 -35.37
N ARG A 21 20.91 -50.46 -34.29
CA ARG A 21 19.99 -51.46 -33.72
C ARG A 21 18.58 -51.22 -34.24
N ILE A 22 17.75 -52.27 -34.24
CA ILE A 22 16.32 -52.18 -34.58
C ILE A 22 15.54 -52.40 -33.29
N CYS A 23 14.63 -51.48 -32.96
CA CYS A 23 13.79 -51.60 -31.79
C CYS A 23 12.76 -52.72 -31.98
N PRO A 24 12.68 -53.73 -31.09
CA PRO A 24 11.75 -54.85 -31.24
C PRO A 24 10.29 -54.45 -30.97
N VAL A 25 10.06 -53.32 -30.31
CA VAL A 25 8.72 -52.77 -30.02
C VAL A 25 8.13 -52.06 -31.24
N CYS A 26 8.88 -51.11 -31.83
CA CYS A 26 8.37 -50.25 -32.91
C CYS A 26 8.94 -50.54 -34.29
N GLY A 27 9.96 -51.40 -34.42
CA GLY A 27 10.62 -51.71 -35.69
C GLY A 27 11.53 -50.61 -36.24
N ASN A 28 11.64 -49.46 -35.57
CA ASN A 28 12.48 -48.35 -36.02
C ASN A 28 13.96 -48.64 -35.72
N SER A 29 14.82 -48.21 -36.63
CA SER A 29 16.26 -48.24 -36.38
C SER A 29 16.68 -47.09 -35.47
N PHE A 30 17.48 -47.36 -34.44
CA PHE A 30 18.04 -46.36 -33.54
C PHE A 30 19.55 -46.54 -33.39
N THR A 31 20.24 -45.43 -33.10
CA THR A 31 21.68 -45.35 -32.85
C THR A 31 21.89 -44.69 -31.50
N GLY A 32 22.75 -45.26 -30.65
CA GLY A 32 22.99 -44.76 -29.29
C GLY A 32 22.38 -45.66 -28.19
N ARG A 33 22.18 -45.10 -26.98
CA ARG A 33 21.61 -45.85 -25.83
C ARG A 33 20.14 -46.17 -26.07
N GLY A 34 19.78 -47.43 -25.84
CA GLY A 34 18.40 -47.86 -25.63
C GLY A 34 18.21 -48.26 -24.17
N MET A 35 16.98 -48.59 -23.79
CA MET A 35 16.69 -49.17 -22.48
C MET A 35 16.89 -50.69 -22.56
N ASP A 36 17.73 -51.22 -21.67
CA ASP A 36 17.91 -52.66 -21.50
C ASP A 36 16.71 -53.22 -20.74
N VAL A 37 16.02 -54.19 -21.34
CA VAL A 37 14.92 -54.97 -20.76
C VAL A 37 15.34 -56.44 -20.68
N HIS A 38 14.59 -57.30 -19.98
CA HIS A 38 15.04 -58.67 -19.70
C HIS A 38 15.38 -59.50 -20.95
N ASP A 39 14.68 -59.30 -22.05
CA ASP A 39 14.79 -60.04 -23.30
C ASP A 39 15.28 -59.21 -24.49
N GLY A 40 15.80 -57.99 -24.27
CA GLY A 40 16.46 -57.22 -25.32
C GLY A 40 16.63 -55.74 -25.01
N ILE A 41 16.75 -54.92 -26.06
CA ILE A 41 17.00 -53.49 -25.95
C ILE A 41 15.98 -52.73 -26.79
N ILE A 42 15.26 -51.81 -26.16
CA ILE A 42 14.23 -50.98 -26.81
C ILE A 42 14.74 -49.55 -27.01
N CYS A 43 14.19 -48.82 -27.99
CA CYS A 43 14.53 -47.41 -28.17
C CYS A 43 13.91 -46.53 -27.08
N MET A 44 14.56 -45.41 -26.77
CA MET A 44 14.09 -44.45 -25.74
C MET A 44 12.68 -43.93 -26.04
N ASP A 45 12.33 -43.68 -27.30
CA ASP A 45 10.98 -43.23 -27.69
C ASP A 45 9.86 -44.24 -27.29
N CYS A 46 10.17 -45.53 -27.22
CA CYS A 46 9.20 -46.54 -26.76
C CYS A 46 9.18 -46.67 -25.25
N TRP A 47 10.33 -46.44 -24.61
CA TRP A 47 10.45 -46.42 -23.16
C TRP A 47 9.71 -45.23 -22.54
N GLU A 48 9.91 -44.02 -23.08
CA GLU A 48 9.24 -42.80 -22.58
C GLU A 48 7.71 -42.90 -22.61
N LEU A 49 7.13 -43.64 -23.55
CA LEU A 49 5.68 -43.82 -23.64
C LEU A 49 5.08 -44.63 -22.49
N VAL A 50 5.90 -45.46 -21.82
CA VAL A 50 5.46 -46.37 -20.74
C VAL A 50 6.13 -46.05 -19.41
N LEU A 51 7.07 -45.09 -19.37
CA LEU A 51 7.82 -44.71 -18.18
C LEU A 51 6.90 -44.34 -17.01
N ASP A 52 5.88 -43.53 -17.27
CA ASP A 52 4.90 -43.11 -16.25
C ASP A 52 4.12 -44.30 -15.65
N ASP A 53 3.82 -45.32 -16.46
CA ASP A 53 3.10 -46.51 -15.98
C ASP A 53 4.02 -47.39 -15.11
N PHE A 54 5.33 -47.42 -15.41
CA PHE A 54 6.35 -48.06 -14.56
C PHE A 54 6.58 -47.28 -13.26
N GLU A 55 6.79 -45.97 -13.31
CA GLU A 55 7.06 -45.14 -12.12
C GLU A 55 5.85 -45.09 -11.17
N MET A 56 4.63 -45.20 -11.70
CA MET A 56 3.41 -45.30 -10.90
C MET A 56 3.06 -46.73 -10.43
N GLY A 57 3.92 -47.72 -10.68
CA GLY A 57 3.73 -49.11 -10.24
C GLY A 57 2.53 -49.82 -10.89
N ARG A 58 2.10 -49.35 -12.08
CA ARG A 58 1.03 -49.99 -12.87
C ARG A 58 1.54 -51.15 -13.71
N MET A 59 2.87 -51.24 -13.86
CA MET A 59 3.59 -52.37 -14.43
C MET A 59 4.48 -52.99 -13.35
N ASP A 60 4.43 -54.31 -13.22
CA ASP A 60 5.23 -55.08 -12.28
C ASP A 60 6.61 -55.31 -12.90
N GLU A 61 7.67 -54.77 -12.30
CA GLU A 61 9.04 -54.83 -12.82
C GLU A 61 9.53 -56.28 -13.06
N ASP A 62 9.07 -57.25 -12.26
CA ASP A 62 9.47 -58.65 -12.41
C ASP A 62 8.71 -59.39 -13.53
N LYS A 63 7.54 -58.87 -13.94
CA LYS A 63 6.65 -59.54 -14.93
C LYS A 63 6.57 -58.81 -16.26
N ASP A 64 6.62 -57.49 -16.23
CA ASP A 64 6.27 -56.62 -17.34
C ASP A 64 7.48 -55.96 -17.98
N PHE A 65 8.69 -56.18 -17.43
CA PHE A 65 9.96 -55.70 -17.97
C PHE A 65 10.52 -56.60 -19.08
N TYR A 66 9.64 -57.06 -19.97
CA TYR A 66 9.93 -57.84 -21.19
C TYR A 66 9.37 -57.10 -22.42
N ILE A 67 9.89 -57.40 -23.61
CA ILE A 67 9.52 -56.72 -24.86
C ILE A 67 8.02 -56.81 -25.15
N ASP A 68 7.40 -57.97 -24.97
CA ASP A 68 6.00 -58.19 -25.34
C ASP A 68 5.00 -57.37 -24.48
N PRO A 69 5.09 -57.36 -23.14
CA PRO A 69 4.30 -56.46 -22.30
C PRO A 69 4.49 -54.98 -22.64
N ILE A 70 5.75 -54.55 -22.84
CA ILE A 70 6.07 -53.16 -23.21
C ILE A 70 5.46 -52.83 -24.57
N LYS A 71 5.49 -53.75 -25.53
CA LYS A 71 4.90 -53.56 -26.85
C LYS A 71 3.38 -53.41 -26.78
N ALA A 72 2.72 -54.20 -25.94
CA ALA A 72 1.28 -54.07 -25.70
C ALA A 72 0.94 -52.71 -25.06
N ALA A 73 1.71 -52.27 -24.06
CA ALA A 73 1.53 -50.98 -23.39
C ALA A 73 1.76 -49.80 -24.35
N VAL A 74 2.83 -49.84 -25.16
CA VAL A 74 3.11 -48.83 -26.18
C VAL A 74 2.00 -48.76 -27.23
N LEU A 75 1.41 -49.89 -27.63
CA LEU A 75 0.29 -49.92 -28.57
C LEU A 75 -0.98 -49.31 -27.95
N ALA A 76 -1.26 -49.62 -26.67
CA ALA A 76 -2.37 -49.03 -25.93
C ALA A 76 -2.22 -47.50 -25.83
N LYS A 77 -1.05 -47.01 -25.41
CA LYS A 77 -0.73 -45.57 -25.34
C LYS A 77 -0.81 -44.89 -26.70
N LYS A 78 -0.35 -45.53 -27.77
CA LYS A 78 -0.50 -44.98 -29.13
C LYS A 78 -1.98 -44.88 -29.55
N GLY A 79 -2.81 -45.82 -29.13
CA GLY A 79 -4.27 -45.76 -29.30
C GLY A 79 -4.90 -44.61 -28.53
N GLU A 80 -4.51 -44.40 -27.28
CA GLU A 80 -4.93 -43.27 -26.44
C GLU A 80 -4.49 -41.92 -27.04
N ILE A 81 -3.23 -41.79 -27.45
CA ILE A 81 -2.69 -40.57 -28.09
C ILE A 81 -3.40 -40.28 -29.42
N ALA A 82 -3.77 -41.31 -30.19
CA ALA A 82 -4.53 -41.14 -31.43
C ALA A 82 -5.98 -40.69 -31.15
N ALA A 83 -6.60 -41.21 -30.10
CA ALA A 83 -7.92 -40.78 -29.64
C ALA A 83 -7.90 -39.34 -29.11
N ASP A 84 -6.90 -38.96 -28.32
CA ASP A 84 -6.69 -37.60 -27.81
C ASP A 84 -6.45 -36.59 -28.94
N LYS A 85 -5.64 -36.96 -29.94
CA LYS A 85 -5.41 -36.12 -31.14
C LYS A 85 -6.66 -35.96 -32.00
N ALA A 86 -7.55 -36.94 -32.03
CA ALA A 86 -8.83 -36.84 -32.72
C ALA A 86 -9.86 -36.00 -31.94
N ALA A 87 -9.68 -35.86 -30.62
CA ALA A 87 -10.59 -35.12 -29.74
C ALA A 87 -10.20 -33.63 -29.54
N LYS A 88 -8.93 -33.24 -29.74
CA LYS A 88 -8.46 -31.87 -29.48
C LYS A 88 -8.66 -30.91 -30.67
N ALA A 89 -9.34 -29.80 -30.43
CA ALA A 89 -9.49 -28.69 -31.37
C ALA A 89 -8.14 -28.11 -31.82
N GLU A 90 -8.03 -27.68 -33.09
CA GLU A 90 -6.81 -27.02 -33.60
C GLU A 90 -6.43 -25.83 -32.73
N LYS A 91 -5.14 -25.74 -32.36
CA LYS A 91 -4.61 -24.60 -31.59
C LYS A 91 -4.82 -23.30 -32.39
N PRO A 92 -5.53 -22.29 -31.85
CA PRO A 92 -5.78 -21.07 -32.59
C PRO A 92 -4.49 -20.26 -32.79
N LYS A 93 -4.39 -19.53 -33.90
CA LYS A 93 -3.24 -18.63 -34.17
C LYS A 93 -3.25 -17.37 -33.31
N VAL A 94 -4.41 -17.03 -32.75
CA VAL A 94 -4.69 -15.81 -32.00
C VAL A 94 -5.40 -16.21 -30.71
N CYS A 95 -5.06 -15.54 -29.60
CA CYS A 95 -5.69 -15.77 -28.31
C CYS A 95 -7.16 -15.33 -28.37
N PRO A 96 -8.12 -16.20 -28.01
CA PRO A 96 -9.54 -15.87 -28.02
C PRO A 96 -9.96 -14.85 -26.94
N ILE A 97 -9.08 -14.56 -25.97
CA ILE A 97 -9.35 -13.64 -24.85
C ILE A 97 -8.84 -12.24 -25.17
N CYS A 98 -7.53 -12.08 -25.41
CA CYS A 98 -6.90 -10.77 -25.60
C CYS A 98 -6.64 -10.40 -27.07
N GLY A 99 -6.84 -11.32 -28.03
CA GLY A 99 -6.48 -11.10 -29.43
C GLY A 99 -4.98 -11.10 -29.72
N GLY A 100 -4.14 -11.43 -28.73
CA GLY A 100 -2.69 -11.56 -28.87
C GLY A 100 -2.28 -12.75 -29.75
N LYS A 101 -1.10 -12.69 -30.36
CA LYS A 101 -0.58 -13.77 -31.21
C LYS A 101 -0.15 -14.96 -30.34
N MET A 102 -0.62 -16.16 -30.64
CA MET A 102 -0.21 -17.36 -29.88
C MET A 102 1.13 -17.92 -30.39
N PRO A 103 2.17 -18.02 -29.55
CA PRO A 103 3.40 -18.74 -29.89
C PRO A 103 3.12 -20.24 -30.00
N LYS A 104 3.74 -20.96 -30.95
CA LYS A 104 3.49 -22.40 -31.15
C LYS A 104 3.79 -23.30 -29.93
N LEU A 105 4.57 -22.80 -28.97
CA LEU A 105 5.09 -23.57 -27.82
C LEU A 105 4.57 -23.08 -26.45
N LEU A 106 3.93 -21.90 -26.37
CA LEU A 106 3.55 -21.25 -25.11
C LEU A 106 2.03 -21.03 -25.03
N THR A 107 1.28 -22.09 -25.34
CA THR A 107 -0.19 -22.09 -25.28
C THR A 107 -0.63 -22.90 -24.08
N VAL A 108 -1.45 -22.31 -23.22
CA VAL A 108 -1.97 -22.99 -22.02
C VAL A 108 -3.36 -23.54 -22.33
N GLU A 109 -3.61 -24.79 -21.95
CA GLU A 109 -4.89 -25.48 -22.16
C GLU A 109 -5.89 -25.09 -21.06
N VAL A 110 -7.13 -24.84 -21.46
CA VAL A 110 -8.28 -24.61 -20.58
C VAL A 110 -9.39 -25.58 -20.99
N LYS A 111 -10.46 -25.69 -20.19
CA LYS A 111 -11.52 -26.70 -20.34
C LYS A 111 -12.03 -26.92 -21.77
N ASP A 112 -12.19 -25.85 -22.53
CA ASP A 112 -12.74 -25.84 -23.88
C ASP A 112 -11.86 -25.13 -24.92
N GLY A 113 -10.56 -24.96 -24.66
CA GLY A 113 -9.67 -24.34 -25.63
C GLY A 113 -8.25 -24.03 -25.17
N TYR A 114 -7.63 -23.03 -25.81
CA TYR A 114 -6.26 -22.60 -25.51
C TYR A 114 -6.19 -21.08 -25.34
N ILE A 115 -5.32 -20.63 -24.45
CA ILE A 115 -5.05 -19.21 -24.17
C ILE A 115 -3.56 -18.89 -24.32
N CYS A 116 -3.24 -17.61 -24.43
CA CYS A 116 -1.86 -17.16 -24.40
C CYS A 116 -1.33 -17.09 -22.96
N ASP A 117 -0.01 -17.06 -22.85
CA ASP A 117 0.74 -16.94 -21.61
C ASP A 117 0.35 -15.71 -20.77
N GLU A 118 0.11 -14.55 -21.41
CA GLU A 118 -0.32 -13.33 -20.71
C GLU A 118 -1.69 -13.49 -20.02
N CYS A 119 -2.66 -14.13 -20.69
CA CYS A 119 -3.97 -14.41 -20.10
C CYS A 119 -3.87 -15.46 -19.00
N PHE A 120 -2.95 -16.41 -19.11
CA PHE A 120 -2.65 -17.37 -18.05
C PHE A 120 -2.05 -16.68 -16.82
N HIS A 121 -1.04 -15.81 -17.00
CA HIS A 121 -0.48 -15.02 -15.91
C HIS A 121 -1.53 -14.16 -15.21
N THR A 122 -2.40 -13.52 -15.99
CA THR A 122 -3.51 -12.73 -15.44
C THR A 122 -4.46 -13.60 -14.62
N PHE A 123 -4.74 -14.83 -15.06
CA PHE A 123 -5.56 -15.77 -14.28
C PHE A 123 -4.89 -16.17 -12.95
N ASN A 124 -3.59 -16.49 -12.97
CA ASN A 124 -2.86 -16.83 -11.75
C ASN A 124 -2.85 -15.67 -10.75
N GLU A 125 -2.71 -14.43 -11.21
CA GLU A 125 -2.85 -13.26 -10.33
C GLU A 125 -4.25 -13.21 -9.70
N LEU A 126 -5.31 -13.57 -10.42
CA LEU A 126 -6.67 -13.60 -9.87
C LEU A 126 -6.86 -14.71 -8.84
N GLU A 127 -6.27 -15.87 -9.08
CA GLU A 127 -6.27 -17.00 -8.14
C GLU A 127 -5.50 -16.65 -6.85
N GLU A 128 -4.29 -16.08 -6.98
CA GLU A 128 -3.47 -15.63 -5.84
C GLU A 128 -4.16 -14.54 -5.01
N ASN A 129 -4.94 -13.67 -5.65
CA ASN A 129 -5.71 -12.63 -4.99
C ASN A 129 -7.07 -13.11 -4.42
N GLY A 130 -7.42 -14.39 -4.55
CA GLY A 130 -8.68 -14.96 -4.09
C GLY A 130 -9.91 -14.47 -4.87
N GLU A 131 -9.73 -14.05 -6.12
CA GLU A 131 -10.80 -13.59 -7.01
C GLU A 131 -11.47 -14.74 -7.78
N THR A 132 -10.89 -15.94 -7.74
CA THR A 132 -11.45 -17.18 -8.30
C THR A 132 -10.98 -18.40 -7.50
N ASP A 133 -11.89 -19.36 -7.27
CA ASP A 133 -11.61 -20.64 -6.59
C ASP A 133 -11.52 -21.82 -7.58
N LYS A 134 -11.67 -21.56 -8.88
CA LYS A 134 -11.63 -22.60 -9.91
C LYS A 134 -10.20 -22.82 -10.39
N ALA A 135 -9.82 -24.08 -10.58
CA ALA A 135 -8.62 -24.41 -11.33
C ALA A 135 -8.77 -23.98 -12.80
N LEU A 136 -7.65 -23.66 -13.43
CA LEU A 136 -7.62 -23.24 -14.84
C LEU A 136 -8.21 -24.31 -15.78
N GLU A 137 -7.91 -25.58 -15.51
CA GLU A 137 -8.37 -26.74 -16.30
C GLU A 137 -9.91 -26.89 -16.28
N ASP A 138 -10.57 -26.39 -15.24
CA ASP A 138 -12.02 -26.42 -15.09
C ASP A 138 -12.73 -25.15 -15.58
N THR A 139 -11.95 -24.15 -16.02
CA THR A 139 -12.44 -22.84 -16.44
C THR A 139 -12.64 -22.80 -17.95
N THR A 140 -13.82 -22.40 -18.40
CA THR A 140 -14.08 -22.19 -19.84
C THR A 140 -13.51 -20.87 -20.33
N LEU A 141 -13.23 -20.75 -21.63
CA LEU A 141 -12.80 -19.50 -22.27
C LEU A 141 -13.75 -18.33 -21.96
N LYS A 142 -15.05 -18.59 -21.93
CA LYS A 142 -16.07 -17.57 -21.62
C LYS A 142 -15.95 -17.10 -20.18
N GLU A 143 -15.79 -18.02 -19.22
CA GLU A 143 -15.63 -17.67 -17.80
C GLU A 143 -14.34 -16.87 -17.57
N LEU A 144 -13.23 -17.33 -18.17
CA LEU A 144 -11.95 -16.63 -18.08
C LEU A 144 -12.03 -15.20 -18.62
N SER A 145 -12.67 -15.01 -19.78
CA SER A 145 -12.86 -13.67 -20.36
C SER A 145 -13.66 -12.75 -19.43
N ALA A 146 -14.66 -13.30 -18.74
CA ALA A 146 -15.49 -12.55 -17.81
C ALA A 146 -14.74 -12.19 -16.52
N LEU A 147 -13.89 -13.10 -16.01
CA LEU A 147 -13.04 -12.87 -14.84
C LEU A 147 -12.03 -11.75 -15.11
N ILE A 148 -11.30 -11.82 -16.22
CA ILE A 148 -10.32 -10.80 -16.62
C ILE A 148 -11.02 -9.43 -16.81
N ALA A 149 -12.14 -9.39 -17.53
CA ALA A 149 -12.89 -8.14 -17.74
C ALA A 149 -13.44 -7.55 -16.42
N ARG A 150 -13.79 -8.39 -15.44
CA ARG A 150 -14.21 -7.93 -14.11
C ARG A 150 -13.03 -7.37 -13.33
N ALA A 151 -11.88 -8.02 -13.39
CA ALA A 151 -10.65 -7.56 -12.73
C ALA A 151 -10.21 -6.20 -13.27
N ASP A 152 -10.22 -6.00 -14.59
CA ASP A 152 -9.88 -4.72 -15.22
C ASP A 152 -10.82 -3.59 -14.77
N LYS A 153 -12.12 -3.86 -14.69
CA LYS A 153 -13.09 -2.90 -14.16
C LYS A 153 -12.83 -2.57 -12.69
N GLN A 154 -12.44 -3.55 -11.88
CA GLN A 154 -12.09 -3.33 -10.48
C GLN A 154 -10.79 -2.53 -10.33
N LYS A 155 -9.77 -2.81 -11.14
CA LYS A 155 -8.51 -2.05 -11.17
C LYS A 155 -8.77 -0.58 -11.54
N ALA A 156 -9.52 -0.33 -12.61
CA ALA A 156 -9.89 1.04 -13.02
C ALA A 156 -10.71 1.78 -11.95
N ALA A 157 -11.66 1.11 -11.29
CA ALA A 157 -12.44 1.71 -10.21
C ALA A 157 -11.58 2.02 -8.96
N LYS A 158 -10.59 1.17 -8.64
CA LYS A 158 -9.63 1.43 -7.56
C LYS A 158 -8.72 2.62 -7.86
N GLU A 159 -8.25 2.76 -9.10
CA GLU A 159 -7.43 3.90 -9.54
C GLU A 159 -8.21 5.22 -9.47
N GLN A 160 -9.46 5.25 -9.96
CA GLN A 160 -10.31 6.44 -9.86
C GLN A 160 -10.58 6.86 -8.39
N ARG A 161 -10.74 5.90 -7.48
CA ARG A 161 -10.89 6.20 -6.05
C ARG A 161 -9.61 6.79 -5.45
N LYS A 162 -8.43 6.29 -5.82
CA LYS A 162 -7.14 6.84 -5.36
C LYS A 162 -6.96 8.28 -5.80
N GLU A 163 -7.40 8.65 -7.00
CA GLU A 163 -7.35 10.04 -7.46
C GLU A 163 -8.32 10.95 -6.70
N GLN A 164 -9.50 10.45 -6.31
CA GLN A 164 -10.50 11.21 -5.55
C GLN A 164 -10.13 11.36 -4.06
N ASP A 165 -9.41 10.38 -3.50
CA ASP A 165 -8.94 10.40 -2.11
C ASP A 165 -7.49 10.89 -1.99
N ALA A 166 -7.00 11.70 -2.93
CA ALA A 166 -5.72 12.39 -2.82
C ALA A 166 -5.91 13.88 -2.51
N CYS A 167 -5.08 14.41 -1.61
CA CYS A 167 -5.06 15.83 -1.30
C CYS A 167 -4.69 16.62 -2.56
N PRO A 168 -5.51 17.59 -3.01
CA PRO A 168 -5.26 18.33 -4.25
C PRO A 168 -4.10 19.34 -4.15
N VAL A 169 -3.47 19.44 -2.98
CA VAL A 169 -2.35 20.36 -2.69
C VAL A 169 -1.02 19.62 -2.69
N CYS A 170 -0.92 18.48 -2.01
CA CYS A 170 0.34 17.74 -1.85
C CYS A 170 0.30 16.30 -2.40
N GLY A 171 -0.87 15.79 -2.81
CA GLY A 171 -1.04 14.42 -3.29
C GLY A 171 -1.09 13.35 -2.18
N ALA A 172 -1.07 13.74 -0.90
CA ALA A 172 -1.17 12.78 0.20
C ALA A 172 -2.54 12.08 0.22
N ASP A 173 -2.55 10.80 0.58
CA ASP A 173 -3.78 10.00 0.72
C ASP A 173 -4.64 10.54 1.89
N VAL A 174 -5.89 10.89 1.56
CA VAL A 174 -6.94 11.39 2.46
C VAL A 174 -8.14 10.43 2.55
N SER A 175 -7.93 9.16 2.20
CA SER A 175 -8.94 8.11 2.38
C SER A 175 -9.20 7.82 3.87
N GLU A 176 -10.47 7.60 4.21
CA GLU A 176 -10.94 7.28 5.57
C GLU A 176 -10.30 6.00 6.16
N LYS A 177 -9.71 5.14 5.31
CA LYS A 177 -9.14 3.85 5.73
C LYS A 177 -7.64 3.88 6.03
N SER A 178 -6.93 4.94 5.66
CA SER A 178 -5.52 5.04 6.02
C SER A 178 -5.45 5.32 7.52
N THR A 179 -4.73 4.53 8.32
CA THR A 179 -4.35 4.89 9.69
C THR A 179 -2.94 5.46 9.62
N GLY A 180 -2.85 6.78 9.57
CA GLY A 180 -1.58 7.49 9.41
C GLY A 180 -1.23 8.14 10.72
N SER A 181 -0.26 7.58 11.43
CA SER A 181 0.39 8.24 12.56
C SER A 181 1.24 9.40 12.02
N LEU A 182 0.66 10.59 11.97
CA LEU A 182 1.37 11.82 11.64
C LEU A 182 1.15 12.85 12.74
N TRP A 183 1.57 12.44 13.93
CA TRP A 183 2.04 13.29 15.00
C TRP A 183 3.27 12.58 15.54
N GLY A 184 4.46 13.16 15.31
CA GLY A 184 5.66 12.71 16.00
C GLY A 184 5.40 12.75 17.51
N ASP A 185 5.47 11.57 18.14
CA ASP A 185 5.55 11.36 19.58
C ASP A 185 4.46 11.95 20.49
N ILE A 186 3.19 11.91 20.09
CA ILE A 186 2.08 12.08 21.05
C ILE A 186 1.51 10.72 21.43
N LYS A 187 1.99 10.15 22.55
CA LYS A 187 1.29 9.06 23.24
C LYS A 187 -0.02 9.60 23.82
N ARG A 188 -1.13 9.52 23.09
CA ARG A 188 -2.46 9.67 23.69
C ARG A 188 -3.48 8.65 23.23
N SER A 189 -4.12 8.10 24.25
CA SER A 189 -5.34 7.33 24.25
C SER A 189 -6.54 8.28 24.21
N VAL A 190 -7.04 8.61 23.02
CA VAL A 190 -8.43 9.06 22.84
C VAL A 190 -8.98 8.36 21.62
N LYS A 191 -10.18 7.80 21.80
CA LYS A 191 -10.90 6.92 20.88
C LYS A 191 -11.52 7.62 19.68
N ASP A 192 -11.29 8.92 19.49
CA ASP A 192 -11.88 9.68 18.39
C ASP A 192 -10.76 10.29 17.53
N GLU A 193 -10.69 9.79 16.31
CA GLU A 193 -9.67 10.06 15.31
C GLU A 193 -9.69 11.56 14.94
N ILE A 194 -8.56 12.25 15.11
CA ILE A 194 -8.39 13.59 14.52
C ILE A 194 -8.63 13.43 13.01
N PRO A 195 -9.57 14.19 12.40
CA PRO A 195 -9.85 14.05 10.99
C PRO A 195 -8.58 14.34 10.18
N LYS A 196 -8.17 13.34 9.39
CA LYS A 196 -6.96 13.35 8.54
C LYS A 196 -7.00 14.38 7.42
N PHE A 197 -8.18 14.91 7.18
CA PHE A 197 -8.45 15.90 6.17
C PHE A 197 -9.54 16.85 6.65
N VAL A 198 -9.52 18.04 6.08
CA VAL A 198 -10.56 19.04 6.17
C VAL A 198 -11.33 19.05 4.86
N VAL A 199 -12.65 19.13 4.94
CA VAL A 199 -13.52 19.22 3.77
C VAL A 199 -13.79 20.69 3.49
N LEU A 200 -13.44 21.14 2.29
CA LEU A 200 -13.74 22.47 1.79
C LEU A 200 -15.21 22.58 1.33
N LYS A 201 -15.66 23.81 1.07
CA LYS A 201 -17.02 24.11 0.61
C LYS A 201 -17.43 23.39 -0.69
N ASP A 202 -16.46 23.12 -1.56
CA ASP A 202 -16.62 22.41 -2.84
C ASP A 202 -16.40 20.88 -2.71
N ASN A 203 -16.49 20.35 -1.49
CA ASN A 203 -16.28 18.94 -1.14
C ASN A 203 -14.86 18.40 -1.46
N GLN A 204 -13.88 19.28 -1.69
CA GLN A 204 -12.49 18.88 -1.82
C GLN A 204 -11.91 18.55 -0.44
N LYS A 205 -11.20 17.42 -0.34
CA LYS A 205 -10.54 16.98 0.89
C LYS A 205 -9.08 17.44 0.90
N ILE A 206 -8.70 18.27 1.87
CA ILE A 206 -7.31 18.72 2.06
C ILE A 206 -6.73 18.06 3.30
N CYS A 207 -5.53 17.46 3.21
CA CYS A 207 -4.89 16.87 4.38
C CYS A 207 -4.61 17.91 5.48
N THR A 208 -4.57 17.48 6.74
CA THR A 208 -4.39 18.37 7.90
C THR A 208 -3.13 19.24 7.77
N GLU A 209 -2.00 18.70 7.32
CA GLU A 209 -0.76 19.49 7.13
C GLU A 209 -0.91 20.64 6.13
N CYS A 210 -1.74 20.45 5.10
CA CYS A 210 -2.01 21.50 4.14
C CYS A 210 -3.03 22.48 4.71
N ALA A 211 -4.07 22.01 5.41
CA ALA A 211 -5.00 22.88 6.13
C ALA A 211 -4.27 23.81 7.10
N ASP A 212 -3.27 23.30 7.82
CA ASP A 212 -2.50 24.04 8.83
C ASP A 212 -1.79 25.27 8.27
N LYS A 213 -1.34 25.22 7.02
CA LYS A 213 -0.63 26.32 6.34
C LYS A 213 -1.46 27.58 6.16
N VAL A 214 -2.79 27.50 6.30
CA VAL A 214 -3.69 28.65 6.12
C VAL A 214 -4.49 28.99 7.38
N ARG A 215 -4.20 28.31 8.50
CA ARG A 215 -4.88 28.51 9.79
C ARG A 215 -4.75 29.91 10.33
N LEU A 216 -3.71 30.63 9.92
CA LEU A 216 -3.56 32.05 10.22
C LEU A 216 -4.75 32.91 9.74
N LEU A 217 -5.28 32.60 8.56
CA LEU A 217 -6.43 33.31 7.98
C LEU A 217 -7.76 32.63 8.30
N TYR A 218 -7.73 31.30 8.45
CA TYR A 218 -8.90 30.46 8.70
C TYR A 218 -8.70 29.64 9.99
N PRO A 219 -8.75 30.30 11.16
CA PRO A 219 -8.53 29.64 12.42
C PRO A 219 -9.67 28.67 12.75
N VAL A 220 -9.35 27.67 13.57
CA VAL A 220 -10.38 26.79 14.14
C VAL A 220 -11.09 27.55 15.25
N GLN A 221 -12.39 27.79 15.07
CA GLN A 221 -13.20 28.45 16.09
C GLN A 221 -13.65 27.43 17.12
N TYR A 222 -13.47 27.77 18.39
CA TYR A 222 -13.92 26.98 19.52
C TYR A 222 -15.06 27.69 20.24
N SER A 223 -16.13 26.95 20.54
CA SER A 223 -17.22 27.44 21.36
C SER A 223 -17.77 26.30 22.23
N ARG A 224 -18.26 26.64 23.42
CA ARG A 224 -19.04 25.71 24.25
C ARG A 224 -20.52 26.00 24.07
N LYS A 225 -21.28 24.98 23.68
CA LYS A 225 -22.73 25.05 23.57
C LYS A 225 -23.36 24.37 24.77
N TYR A 226 -24.24 25.06 25.48
CA TYR A 226 -25.01 24.45 26.55
C TYR A 226 -26.02 23.45 25.97
N VAL A 227 -25.99 22.20 26.43
CA VAL A 227 -26.85 21.11 25.91
C VAL A 227 -27.95 20.67 26.88
N GLY A 228 -27.95 21.16 28.11
CA GLY A 228 -28.92 20.81 29.15
C GLY A 228 -28.25 20.20 30.38
N ASP A 229 -28.97 20.07 31.50
CA ASP A 229 -28.53 19.37 32.73
C ASP A 229 -27.16 19.79 33.32
N GLY A 230 -26.74 21.04 33.08
CA GLY A 230 -25.41 21.52 33.51
C GLY A 230 -24.25 21.06 32.62
N GLU A 231 -24.54 20.37 31.52
CA GLU A 231 -23.59 19.87 30.54
C GLU A 231 -23.36 20.87 29.40
N TYR A 232 -22.13 20.86 28.90
CA TYR A 232 -21.68 21.67 27.76
C TYR A 232 -21.04 20.76 26.73
N GLU A 233 -21.34 21.01 25.46
CA GLU A 233 -20.71 20.37 24.31
C GLU A 233 -19.65 21.30 23.74
N ASP A 234 -18.45 20.75 23.51
CA ASP A 234 -17.35 21.43 22.83
C ASP A 234 -17.61 21.40 21.32
N VAL A 235 -17.86 22.57 20.72
CA VAL A 235 -18.10 22.72 19.28
C VAL A 235 -16.88 23.35 18.64
N TYR A 236 -16.24 22.58 17.75
CA TYR A 236 -15.16 23.04 16.89
C TYR A 236 -15.72 23.36 15.51
N ASN A 237 -15.61 24.63 15.10
CA ASN A 237 -16.01 25.07 13.78
C ASN A 237 -14.76 25.35 12.94
N ASP A 238 -14.49 24.46 11.99
CA ASP A 238 -13.39 24.61 11.06
C ASP A 238 -13.78 25.60 9.95
N THR A 239 -13.26 26.83 10.02
CA THR A 239 -13.60 27.89 9.06
C THR A 239 -13.13 27.60 7.63
N LEU A 240 -12.25 26.61 7.40
CA LEU A 240 -11.89 26.17 6.05
C LEU A 240 -13.05 25.51 5.30
N ASN A 241 -14.07 24.99 6.01
CA ASN A 241 -15.27 24.47 5.37
C ASN A 241 -16.09 25.55 4.63
N THR A 242 -15.76 26.83 4.83
CA THR A 242 -16.45 27.96 4.21
C THR A 242 -15.85 28.40 2.88
N ILE A 243 -14.66 27.89 2.51
CA ILE A 243 -13.92 28.29 1.31
C ILE A 243 -13.79 27.15 0.30
N THR A 244 -13.59 27.51 -0.95
CA THR A 244 -13.33 26.61 -2.09
C THR A 244 -11.83 26.33 -2.23
N LEU A 245 -11.45 25.33 -3.04
CA LEU A 245 -10.04 25.01 -3.31
C LEU A 245 -9.30 26.19 -3.99
N ALA A 246 -10.00 26.97 -4.81
CA ALA A 246 -9.43 28.16 -5.44
C ALA A 246 -9.10 29.24 -4.42
N GLU A 247 -10.02 29.51 -3.49
CA GLU A 247 -9.81 30.45 -2.38
C GLU A 247 -8.71 29.97 -1.43
N TYR A 248 -8.63 28.67 -1.14
CA TYR A 248 -7.53 28.08 -0.37
C TYR A 248 -6.16 28.34 -1.01
N LYS A 249 -6.05 28.15 -2.34
CA LYS A 249 -4.79 28.41 -3.06
C LYS A 249 -4.39 29.89 -3.01
N GLN A 250 -5.36 30.79 -3.05
CA GLN A 250 -5.11 32.23 -2.85
C GLN A 250 -4.67 32.51 -1.40
N ALA A 251 -5.33 31.91 -0.42
CA ALA A 251 -5.01 32.06 1.00
C ALA A 251 -3.56 31.66 1.32
N LEU A 252 -3.00 30.64 0.65
CA LEU A 252 -1.57 30.28 0.81
C LEU A 252 -0.62 31.42 0.46
N ALA A 253 -0.96 32.28 -0.49
CA ALA A 253 -0.18 33.48 -0.81
C ALA A 253 -0.40 34.56 0.26
N ASP A 254 -1.66 34.77 0.65
CA ASP A 254 -2.06 35.82 1.59
C ASP A 254 -1.50 35.57 3.00
N VAL A 255 -1.36 34.32 3.42
CA VAL A 255 -0.73 33.92 4.70
C VAL A 255 0.70 34.44 4.79
N LYS A 256 1.47 34.39 3.69
CA LYS A 256 2.87 34.87 3.69
C LYS A 256 2.92 36.38 3.95
N THR A 257 2.04 37.13 3.30
CA THR A 257 1.88 38.56 3.54
C THR A 257 1.49 38.82 4.99
N LYS A 258 0.48 38.08 5.50
CA LYS A 258 0.00 38.28 6.87
C LYS A 258 1.04 37.94 7.92
N ARG A 259 1.82 36.88 7.70
CA ARG A 259 2.92 36.49 8.58
C ARG A 259 3.97 37.60 8.64
N LYS A 260 4.33 38.18 7.49
CA LYS A 260 5.28 39.29 7.43
C LYS A 260 4.77 40.53 8.16
N GLU A 261 3.49 40.87 8.04
CA GLU A 261 2.88 41.97 8.82
C GLU A 261 2.98 41.74 10.33
N LEU A 262 2.73 40.51 10.78
CA LEU A 262 2.82 40.16 12.21
C LEU A 262 4.27 40.18 12.70
N GLU A 263 5.23 39.71 11.91
CA GLU A 263 6.67 39.81 12.20
C GLU A 263 7.15 41.27 12.25
N GLU A 264 6.68 42.12 11.35
CA GLU A 264 6.98 43.55 11.37
C GLU A 264 6.34 44.26 12.59
N GLN A 265 5.16 43.81 13.02
CA GLN A 265 4.42 44.39 14.15
C GLN A 265 4.97 43.97 15.52
N TYR A 266 5.28 42.68 15.70
CA TYR A 266 5.64 42.09 17.00
C TYR A 266 7.11 41.70 17.12
N GLY A 267 7.87 41.74 16.03
CA GLY A 267 9.27 41.34 15.96
C GLY A 267 9.46 39.84 15.83
N SER A 268 10.72 39.40 15.96
CA SER A 268 11.07 37.97 15.96
C SER A 268 10.75 37.36 17.33
N CYS A 269 9.73 36.51 17.38
CA CYS A 269 9.30 35.79 18.57
C CYS A 269 8.89 34.36 18.23
N GLU A 270 8.84 33.47 19.22
CA GLU A 270 8.42 32.07 19.04
C GLU A 270 6.93 31.98 18.74
N ALA A 271 6.11 32.80 19.38
CA ALA A 271 4.69 32.90 19.08
C ALA A 271 4.04 34.22 19.53
N VAL A 272 2.85 34.50 18.99
CA VAL A 272 1.97 35.58 19.47
C VAL A 272 0.62 34.97 19.83
N LEU A 273 0.11 35.26 21.02
CA LEU A 273 -1.18 34.79 21.52
C LEU A 273 -2.13 35.98 21.77
N SER A 274 -3.31 35.96 21.16
CA SER A 274 -4.39 36.91 21.44
C SER A 274 -5.26 36.41 22.58
N VAL A 275 -5.31 37.14 23.69
CA VAL A 275 -6.02 36.73 24.90
C VAL A 275 -7.52 36.88 24.73
N SER A 276 -8.25 35.79 24.91
CA SER A 276 -9.72 35.76 24.91
C SER A 276 -10.29 35.76 26.33
N SER A 277 -9.64 35.05 27.26
CA SER A 277 -10.08 35.01 28.66
C SER A 277 -8.93 34.69 29.62
N THR A 278 -9.14 35.06 30.88
CA THR A 278 -8.21 34.78 31.98
C THR A 278 -9.01 34.22 33.15
N HIS A 279 -8.53 33.15 33.77
CA HIS A 279 -9.19 32.48 34.89
C HIS A 279 -8.18 32.11 35.98
N GLU A 280 -8.50 32.41 37.24
CA GLU A 280 -7.71 31.98 38.39
C GLU A 280 -8.17 30.59 38.85
N SER A 281 -7.23 29.65 38.94
CA SER A 281 -7.47 28.30 39.43
C SER A 281 -6.61 28.00 40.67
N LYS A 282 -7.14 27.21 41.60
CA LYS A 282 -6.37 26.71 42.75
C LYS A 282 -6.10 25.22 42.57
N ARG A 283 -4.84 24.86 42.41
CA ARG A 283 -4.39 23.47 42.28
C ARG A 283 -3.40 23.13 43.37
N ASN A 284 -3.70 22.10 44.17
CA ASN A 284 -2.86 21.66 45.30
C ASN A 284 -2.48 22.81 46.26
N GLY A 285 -3.41 23.72 46.55
CA GLY A 285 -3.20 24.86 47.45
C GLY A 285 -2.35 26.00 46.86
N LYS A 286 -1.93 25.91 45.59
CA LYS A 286 -1.25 26.99 44.87
C LYS A 286 -2.22 27.63 43.88
N THR A 287 -2.19 28.96 43.81
CA THR A 287 -2.88 29.71 42.76
C THR A 287 -2.11 29.57 41.46
N GLU A 288 -2.82 29.22 40.39
CA GLU A 288 -2.35 29.15 39.00
C GLU A 288 -3.32 29.99 38.15
N TYR A 289 -2.79 30.61 37.10
CA TYR A 289 -3.59 31.46 36.22
C TYR A 289 -3.64 30.84 34.84
N GLN A 290 -4.84 30.65 34.34
CA GLN A 290 -5.12 30.12 33.01
C GLN A 290 -5.48 31.28 32.08
N ILE A 291 -4.71 31.41 31.01
CA ILE A 291 -4.90 32.40 29.96
C ILE A 291 -5.32 31.62 28.73
N SER A 292 -6.50 31.91 28.21
CA SER A 292 -7.02 31.24 27.03
C SER A 292 -7.05 32.21 25.85
N GLY A 293 -6.68 31.74 24.67
CA GLY A 293 -6.59 32.60 23.50
C GLY A 293 -6.15 31.88 22.25
N MET A 294 -6.08 32.61 21.14
CA MET A 294 -5.67 32.07 19.84
C MET A 294 -4.21 32.39 19.56
N ILE A 295 -3.45 31.42 19.06
CA ILE A 295 -2.10 31.65 18.56
C ILE A 295 -2.21 32.35 17.20
N LEU A 296 -1.87 33.63 17.15
CA LEU A 296 -1.87 34.43 15.92
C LEU A 296 -0.65 34.19 15.05
N TYR A 297 0.47 33.77 15.63
CA TYR A 297 1.72 33.62 14.91
C TYR A 297 2.60 32.63 15.66
N GLY A 298 3.37 31.82 14.93
CA GLY A 298 4.37 30.94 15.49
C GLY A 298 3.80 29.72 16.25
N LYS A 299 4.57 29.21 17.21
CA LYS A 299 4.25 27.99 17.94
C LYS A 299 4.57 28.16 19.42
N ALA A 300 3.55 28.03 20.26
CA ALA A 300 3.71 28.05 21.71
C ALA A 300 4.07 26.66 22.21
N SER A 301 5.03 26.56 23.12
CA SER A 301 5.46 25.30 23.73
C SER A 301 5.44 25.39 25.26
N LYS A 302 5.33 24.23 25.90
CA LYS A 302 5.47 24.17 27.35
C LYS A 302 6.88 24.57 27.76
N GLY A 303 6.98 25.50 28.71
CA GLY A 303 8.25 25.98 29.25
C GLY A 303 8.73 27.31 28.66
N ASP A 304 8.10 27.79 27.58
CA ASP A 304 8.40 29.09 26.96
C ASP A 304 8.08 30.24 27.91
N MET A 305 8.64 31.42 27.63
CA MET A 305 8.39 32.61 28.41
C MET A 305 7.36 33.48 27.69
N ILE A 306 6.41 34.06 28.43
CA ILE A 306 5.39 34.96 27.89
C ILE A 306 5.54 36.36 28.49
N GLN A 307 5.26 37.38 27.67
CA GLN A 307 5.23 38.79 28.07
C GLN A 307 4.04 39.50 27.40
N VAL A 308 3.46 40.49 28.06
CA VAL A 308 2.41 41.33 27.48
C VAL A 308 3.02 42.34 26.51
N ALA A 309 2.57 42.35 25.26
CA ALA A 309 3.14 43.16 24.16
C ALA A 309 3.16 44.67 24.48
N GLN A 310 2.12 45.19 25.14
CA GLN A 310 1.96 46.63 25.36
C GLN A 310 2.91 47.22 26.42
N ASN A 311 3.55 46.40 27.26
CA ASN A 311 4.26 46.91 28.44
C ASN A 311 5.78 46.99 28.35
N GLY A 312 6.43 46.53 27.26
CA GLY A 312 7.87 46.71 26.92
C GLY A 312 8.94 46.32 27.97
N SER A 313 8.50 46.02 29.19
CA SER A 313 9.20 45.83 30.46
C SER A 313 8.40 44.88 31.36
N GLY A 314 7.43 44.17 30.78
CA GLY A 314 6.51 43.29 31.48
C GLY A 314 7.23 42.11 32.12
N ASN A 315 6.68 41.62 33.22
CA ASN A 315 7.18 40.42 33.88
C ASN A 315 7.11 39.24 32.90
N LEU A 316 8.25 38.61 32.67
CA LEU A 316 8.32 37.34 31.96
C LEU A 316 7.72 36.25 32.84
N MET A 317 6.75 35.51 32.31
CA MET A 317 6.08 34.41 33.02
C MET A 317 6.33 33.11 32.28
N ARG A 318 6.55 32.02 33.00
CA ARG A 318 6.83 30.73 32.35
C ARG A 318 5.55 29.95 32.10
N ILE A 319 5.39 29.42 30.88
CA ILE A 319 4.32 28.46 30.56
C ILE A 319 4.58 27.16 31.32
N LYS A 320 3.79 26.92 32.38
CA LYS A 320 3.88 25.72 33.19
C LYS A 320 3.14 24.55 32.54
N TRP A 321 1.96 24.84 32.01
CA TRP A 321 1.15 23.89 31.27
C TRP A 321 0.57 24.57 30.04
N LEU A 322 0.51 23.81 28.97
CA LEU A 322 -0.21 24.17 27.76
C LEU A 322 -1.30 23.12 27.56
N GLN A 323 -2.49 23.56 27.21
CA GLN A 323 -3.64 22.69 27.00
C GLN A 323 -4.39 23.11 25.73
N GLN A 324 -5.03 22.13 25.10
CA GLN A 324 -6.01 22.32 24.05
C GLN A 324 -7.38 22.72 24.66
N PRO A 325 -8.35 23.19 23.85
CA PRO A 325 -9.64 23.67 24.35
C PRO A 325 -10.45 22.60 25.10
N ASN A 326 -10.28 21.33 24.74
CA ASN A 326 -10.83 20.16 25.45
C ASN A 326 -10.19 19.90 26.83
N GLY A 327 -9.22 20.72 27.24
CA GLY A 327 -8.53 20.61 28.53
C GLY A 327 -7.41 19.56 28.56
N GLU A 328 -7.16 18.86 27.45
CA GLU A 328 -6.02 17.96 27.39
C GLU A 328 -4.71 18.75 27.34
N ALA A 329 -3.65 18.22 27.95
CA ALA A 329 -2.34 18.85 27.88
C ALA A 329 -1.86 18.99 26.42
N ALA A 330 -0.83 19.77 26.15
CA ALA A 330 -0.15 19.78 24.87
C ALA A 330 1.30 20.12 25.13
N ASP A 331 2.23 19.50 24.40
CA ASP A 331 3.62 19.93 24.46
C ASP A 331 3.82 21.21 23.65
N SER A 332 3.00 21.39 22.60
CA SER A 332 2.98 22.61 21.80
C SER A 332 1.64 22.84 21.10
N VAL A 333 1.31 24.11 20.80
CA VAL A 333 0.14 24.54 20.03
C VAL A 333 0.58 25.55 18.98
N GLY A 334 0.19 25.32 17.72
CA GLY A 334 0.60 26.13 16.57
C GLY A 334 -0.38 27.25 16.20
N GLU A 335 -0.02 28.02 15.18
CA GLU A 335 -0.80 29.12 14.62
C GLU A 335 -2.24 28.75 14.22
N GLY A 336 -3.17 29.67 14.48
CA GLY A 336 -4.60 29.53 14.19
C GLY A 336 -5.37 28.54 15.07
N TYR A 337 -4.71 27.99 16.09
CA TYR A 337 -5.34 27.16 17.12
C TYR A 337 -5.57 27.92 18.42
N TYR A 338 -6.60 27.49 19.13
CA TYR A 338 -6.90 27.98 20.47
C TYR A 338 -6.07 27.21 21.51
N ALA A 339 -5.44 27.93 22.41
CA ALA A 339 -4.57 27.42 23.45
C ALA A 339 -5.02 27.91 24.82
N ILE A 340 -4.84 27.06 25.83
CA ILE A 340 -4.98 27.41 27.24
C ILE A 340 -3.60 27.31 27.87
N VAL A 341 -3.03 28.45 28.24
CA VAL A 341 -1.71 28.60 28.84
C VAL A 341 -1.89 28.76 30.34
N THR A 342 -1.24 27.90 31.13
CA THR A 342 -1.21 28.03 32.59
C THR A 342 0.15 28.56 33.04
N VAL A 343 0.13 29.63 33.84
CA VAL A 343 1.32 30.22 34.48
C VAL A 343 1.17 30.22 36.00
N ALA A 344 2.28 30.27 36.72
CA ALA A 344 2.29 30.28 38.19
C ALA A 344 2.39 31.71 38.77
N GLU A 345 2.87 32.63 37.95
CA GLU A 345 3.05 34.03 38.24
C GLU A 345 1.72 34.80 38.14
N ASN A 346 1.60 35.89 38.90
CA ASN A 346 0.37 36.67 38.94
C ASN A 346 0.07 37.31 37.57
N THR A 347 -1.11 37.00 37.00
CA THR A 347 -1.58 37.53 35.72
C THR A 347 -2.50 38.74 35.87
N SER A 348 -2.48 39.45 37.00
CA SER A 348 -3.34 40.63 37.25
C SER A 348 -3.18 41.76 36.23
N CYS A 349 -2.15 41.71 35.40
CA CYS A 349 -1.87 42.64 34.31
C CYS A 349 -2.27 42.12 32.92
N ILE A 350 -2.91 40.95 32.84
CA ILE A 350 -3.38 40.34 31.59
C ILE A 350 -4.90 40.39 31.58
N HIS A 351 -5.46 40.95 30.52
CA HIS A 351 -6.88 41.12 30.31
C HIS A 351 -7.31 40.55 28.95
N PRO A 352 -8.59 40.16 28.80
CA PRO A 352 -9.17 39.88 27.49
C PRO A 352 -8.92 41.03 26.50
N GLY A 353 -8.43 40.70 25.31
CA GLY A 353 -8.01 41.68 24.29
C GLY A 353 -6.52 41.98 24.29
N ASP A 354 -5.77 41.59 25.33
CA ASP A 354 -4.32 41.74 25.32
C ASP A 354 -3.65 40.79 24.31
N THR A 355 -2.45 41.18 23.89
CA THR A 355 -1.58 40.34 23.06
C THR A 355 -0.36 39.93 23.86
N LEU A 356 -0.09 38.63 23.90
CA LEU A 356 1.08 38.06 24.55
C LEU A 356 2.10 37.68 23.48
N ILE A 357 3.35 38.04 23.72
CA ILE A 357 4.51 37.61 22.93
C ILE A 357 5.16 36.46 23.69
N ILE A 358 5.41 35.36 22.98
CA ILE A 358 6.07 34.16 23.49
C ILE A 358 7.50 34.16 22.95
N VAL A 359 8.47 34.07 23.85
CA VAL A 359 9.92 34.21 23.57
C VAL A 359 10.73 33.03 24.09
#